data_AF-A7RMG5-F1
#
_entry.id   AF-A7RMG5-F1
#
_cell.length_a   1.000
_cell.length_b   1.000
_cell.length_c   1.000
_cell.angle_alpha   90.00
_cell.angle_beta   90.00
_cell.angle_gamma   90.00
#
_symmetry.space_group_name_H-M   'P 1'
#
loop_
_entity.id
_entity.type
_entity.pdbx_description
1 polymer ?
#
loop_
_entity_poly.entity_id
_entity_poly.type
_entity_poly.pdbx_seq_one_letter_code
_entity_poly.pdbx_strand_id
1 'polypeptide(L)' 'EVLEEFTKSNSKIRVVVATCALGMGVDIPDVDHIIHYGIPSEVEHYVQEIGRGGRDGRLCHATLYY' A
#
# COMPACT_ATOMS: atom_id res chain seq x y z
N GLU A 1 9.59 -13.97 2.36
CA GLU A 1 8.81 -13.66 1.13
C GLU A 1 8.89 -12.15 0.83
N VAL A 2 8.62 -11.67 -0.40
CA VAL A 2 8.85 -10.25 -0.81
C VAL A 2 8.27 -9.23 0.19
N LEU A 3 7.12 -9.52 0.78
CA LEU A 3 6.44 -8.67 1.76
C LEU A 3 7.20 -8.54 3.08
N GLU A 4 7.77 -9.63 3.59
CA GLU A 4 8.57 -9.62 4.83
C GLU A 4 9.87 -8.83 4.66
N GLU A 5 10.44 -8.81 3.46
CA GLU A 5 11.61 -7.98 3.18
C GLU A 5 11.19 -6.51 3.08
N PHE A 6 10.04 -6.21 2.47
CA PHE A 6 9.52 -4.85 2.32
C PHE A 6 9.19 -4.18 3.67
N THR A 7 8.77 -4.93 4.69
CA THR A 7 8.44 -4.37 6.02
C THR A 7 9.66 -4.00 6.87
N LYS A 8 10.88 -4.33 6.43
CA LYS A 8 12.10 -4.03 7.19
C LYS A 8 12.52 -2.57 6.98
N SER A 9 12.91 -1.91 8.07
CA SER A 9 13.41 -0.52 8.02
C SER A 9 14.66 -0.33 7.15
N ASN A 10 15.47 -1.39 6.93
CA ASN A 10 16.63 -1.36 6.06
C ASN A 10 16.40 -2.08 4.71
N SER A 11 15.14 -2.27 4.32
CA SER A 11 14.78 -2.98 3.10
C SER A 11 15.41 -2.36 1.86
N LYS A 12 15.89 -3.23 0.97
CA LYS A 12 16.26 -2.85 -0.40
C LYS A 12 15.04 -2.78 -1.32
N ILE A 13 13.91 -3.35 -0.90
CA ILE A 13 12.64 -3.28 -1.63
C ILE A 13 11.96 -1.99 -1.21
N ARG A 14 11.72 -1.10 -2.18
CA ARG A 14 11.11 0.21 -1.94
C ARG A 14 9.69 0.32 -2.52
N VAL A 15 9.32 -0.61 -3.39
CA VAL A 15 8.04 -0.65 -4.08
C VAL A 15 7.59 -2.10 -4.19
N VAL A 16 6.31 -2.33 -3.91
CA VAL A 16 5.63 -3.59 -4.17
C VAL A 16 4.51 -3.32 -5.17
N VAL A 17 4.46 -4.11 -6.23
CA VAL A 17 3.36 -4.09 -7.20
C VAL A 17 2.46 -5.28 -6.90
N ALA A 18 1.17 -5.02 -6.72
CA ALA A 18 0.23 -6.01 -6.23
C ALA A 18 -1.16 -5.82 -6.83
N THR A 19 -1.94 -6.90 -6.85
CA THR A 19 -3.39 -6.83 -7.06
C THR A 19 -4.10 -6.71 -5.72
N CYS A 20 -5.43 -6.50 -5.73
CA CYS A 20 -6.27 -6.47 -4.53
C CYS A 20 -6.15 -7.73 -3.64
N ALA A 21 -5.58 -8.83 -4.16
CA ALA A 21 -5.30 -10.05 -3.39
C ALA A 21 -4.24 -9.87 -2.30
N LEU A 22 -3.45 -8.81 -2.32
CA LEU A 22 -2.43 -8.49 -1.30
C LEU A 22 -3.04 -7.88 -0.02
N GLY A 23 -4.23 -8.35 0.35
CA GLY A 23 -5.20 -7.59 1.12
C GLY A 23 -5.39 -7.98 2.59
N MET A 24 -4.85 -9.11 3.07
CA MET A 24 -5.15 -9.57 4.43
C MET A 24 -3.89 -10.01 5.17
N GLY A 25 -3.66 -9.44 6.36
CA GLY A 25 -2.67 -9.91 7.33
C GLY A 25 -1.32 -9.22 7.34
N VAL A 26 -1.05 -8.29 6.42
CA VAL A 26 0.23 -7.53 6.41
C VAL A 26 -0.02 -6.12 6.92
N ASP A 27 0.67 -5.78 8.01
CA ASP A 27 0.72 -4.43 8.57
C ASP A 27 2.09 -3.82 8.24
N ILE A 28 2.08 -2.74 7.45
CA ILE A 28 3.27 -2.05 6.99
C ILE A 28 3.12 -0.60 7.47
N PRO A 29 3.74 -0.24 8.59
CA PRO A 29 3.43 1.02 9.26
C PRO A 29 3.92 2.25 8.48
N ASP A 30 4.96 2.11 7.65
CA ASP A 30 5.75 3.18 7.06
C ASP A 30 5.53 3.36 5.54
N VAL A 31 4.33 3.07 5.04
CA VAL A 31 3.99 3.29 3.63
C VAL A 31 3.71 4.77 3.35
N ASP A 32 4.63 5.41 2.62
CA ASP A 32 4.54 6.83 2.26
C ASP A 32 3.62 7.08 1.04
N HIS A 33 3.50 6.13 0.10
CA HIS A 33 2.71 6.28 -1.12
C HIS A 33 1.90 5.01 -1.45
N ILE A 34 0.62 5.21 -1.77
CA ILE A 34 -0.26 4.20 -2.39
C ILE A 34 -0.59 4.68 -3.81
N ILE A 35 -0.32 3.83 -4.80
CA ILE A 35 -0.60 4.13 -6.22
C ILE A 35 -1.60 3.11 -6.74
N HIS A 36 -2.76 3.60 -7.16
CA HIS A 36 -3.75 2.82 -7.90
C HIS A 36 -3.53 3.02 -9.40
N TYR A 37 -3.19 1.94 -10.10
CA TYR A 37 -3.08 1.92 -11.55
C TYR A 37 -4.34 1.28 -12.14
N GLY A 38 -5.32 2.12 -12.49
CA GLY A 38 -6.67 1.73 -12.84
C GLY A 38 -7.66 2.03 -11.72
N ILE A 39 -8.93 2.22 -12.12
CA ILE A 39 -10.02 2.51 -11.19
C ILE A 39 -10.41 1.22 -10.46
N PRO A 40 -10.45 1.22 -9.11
CA PRO A 40 -10.97 0.09 -8.33
C PRO A 40 -12.42 -0.21 -8.70
N SER A 41 -12.83 -1.47 -8.55
CA SER A 41 -14.20 -1.89 -8.90
C SER A 41 -15.27 -1.20 -8.06
N GLU A 42 -14.94 -0.86 -6.81
CA GLU A 42 -15.83 -0.25 -5.82
C GLU A 42 -15.08 0.81 -5.01
N VAL A 43 -15.80 1.82 -4.51
CA VAL A 43 -15.21 2.92 -3.72
C VAL A 43 -14.67 2.40 -2.38
N GLU A 44 -15.35 1.43 -1.78
CA GLU A 44 -14.96 0.80 -0.53
C GLU A 44 -13.59 0.10 -0.64
N HIS A 45 -13.30 -0.51 -1.80
CA HIS A 45 -12.00 -1.10 -2.07
C HIS A 45 -10.92 -0.02 -2.11
N TYR A 46 -11.17 1.08 -2.81
CA TYR A 46 -10.23 2.21 -2.85
C TYR A 46 -9.93 2.71 -1.43
N VAL A 47 -10.96 2.98 -0.62
CA VAL A 47 -10.81 3.47 0.76
C VAL A 47 -10.04 2.48 1.63
N GLN A 48 -10.34 1.19 1.53
CA GLN A 48 -9.64 0.15 2.30
C GLN A 48 -8.17 0.02 1.88
N GLU A 49 -7.88 0.09 0.59
CA GLU A 49 -6.53 -0.07 0.04
C GLU A 49 -5.64 1.13 0.36
N ILE A 50 -6.14 2.37 0.20
CA ILE A 50 -5.38 3.57 0.58
C ILE A 50 -5.16 3.68 2.09
N GLY A 51 -6.07 3.12 2.90
CA GLY A 51 -5.95 3.07 4.37
C GLY A 51 -4.79 2.22 4.90
N ARG A 52 -3.99 1.62 4.02
CA ARG A 52 -2.72 0.97 4.36
C ARG A 52 -1.57 1.97 4.53
N GLY A 53 -1.68 3.13 3.89
CA GLY A 53 -0.69 4.21 3.96
C GLY A 53 -0.75 5.02 5.25
N GLY A 54 0.38 5.60 5.66
CA GLY A 54 0.44 6.59 6.74
C GLY A 54 0.03 6.10 8.13
N ARG A 55 0.17 4.81 8.42
CA ARG A 55 -0.20 4.21 9.73
C ARG A 55 0.72 4.62 10.87
N ASP A 56 1.92 5.09 10.55
CA ASP A 56 2.87 5.69 11.48
C ASP A 56 2.60 7.18 11.78
N GLY A 57 1.54 7.75 11.20
CA GLY A 57 1.14 9.14 11.39
C GLY A 57 1.90 10.15 10.52
N ARG A 58 2.83 9.71 9.67
CA ARG A 58 3.46 10.58 8.66
C ARG A 58 2.51 10.83 7.49
N LEU A 59 2.79 11.89 6.73
CA LEU A 59 2.02 12.21 5.52
C LEU A 59 2.15 11.06 4.52
N CYS A 60 1.01 10.56 4.03
CA CYS A 60 0.95 9.58 2.96
C CYS A 60 0.17 10.16 1.77
N HIS A 61 0.66 9.90 0.55
CA HIS A 61 -0.07 10.26 -0.68
C HIS A 61 -0.78 9.04 -1.26
N ALA A 62 -2.04 9.23 -1.63
CA ALA A 62 -2.80 8.27 -2.40
C ALA A 62 -3.07 8.86 -3.79
N THR A 63 -2.52 8.23 -4.83
CA THR A 63 -2.65 8.69 -6.22
C THR A 63 -3.33 7.62 -7.05
N LEU A 64 -4.38 8.00 -7.78
CA LEU A 64 -5.09 7.14 -8.71
C LEU A 64 -4.80 7.61 -10.15
N TYR A 65 -4.29 6.70 -10.98
CA TYR A 65 -4.16 6.88 -12.41
C TYR A 65 -5.28 6.10 -13.12
N TYR A 66 -5.97 6.75 -14.07
CA TYR A 66 -7.05 6.16 -14.86
C TYR A 66 -6.67 6.09 -16.34
#